data_AF-A0A4Z1IMJ8-F1
#
_entry.id   AF-A0A4Z1IMJ8-F1
#
_cell.length_a   1.000
_cell.length_b   1.000
_cell.length_c   1.000
_cell.angle_alpha   90.00
_cell.angle_beta   90.00
_cell.angle_gamma   90.00
#
_symmetry.space_group_name_H-M   'P 1'
#
loop_
_entity.id
_entity.type
_entity.pdbx_description
1 polymer ?
#
loop_
_entity_poly.entity_id
_entity_poly.type
_entity_poly.pdbx_seq_one_letter_code
_entity_poly.pdbx_strand_id
1 'polypeptide(L)'
;MSTYFSPNHAFSRDVGSMEEEMIYFRMIPLNHPNRRVTLQNLRRRLQELLNNLRDENASFESRIGELEVELSTYLAGGGRMLAIYANFKEEIDAELNVLRRQQQSLTSSINTVSGWCAEFDRTGQA
;
A
#
# COMPACT_ATOMS: atom_id res chain seq x y z
N MET A 1 27.61 -2.47 -0.83
CA MET A 1 26.75 -1.29 -0.65
C MET A 1 25.46 -1.77 0.00
N SER A 2 25.24 -1.42 1.26
CA SER A 2 24.03 -1.80 2.01
C SER A 2 22.97 -0.73 1.77
N THR A 3 22.01 -1.01 0.89
CA THR A 3 20.79 -0.20 0.79
C THR A 3 19.99 -0.46 2.06
N TYR A 4 19.89 0.56 2.92
CA TYR A 4 18.96 0.55 4.03
C TYR A 4 17.55 0.37 3.47
N PHE A 5 17.06 -0.87 3.49
CA PHE A 5 15.69 -1.21 3.16
C PHE A 5 14.80 -0.62 4.25
N SER A 6 14.22 0.54 3.97
CA SER A 6 13.13 1.07 4.78
C SER A 6 11.90 0.20 4.50
N PRO A 7 11.26 -0.40 5.53
CA PRO A 7 10.06 -1.23 5.35
C PRO A 7 8.83 -0.42 4.91
N ASN A 8 8.99 0.88 4.67
CA ASN A 8 7.92 1.80 4.31
C ASN A 8 7.74 1.85 2.79
N HIS A 9 6.52 1.62 2.33
CA HIS A 9 6.12 1.82 0.93
C HIS A 9 6.19 3.32 0.55
N ALA A 10 6.25 3.63 -0.75
CA ALA A 10 6.42 4.99 -1.25
C ALA A 10 5.39 5.99 -0.69
N PHE A 11 4.15 5.53 -0.49
CA PHE A 11 3.04 6.33 0.01
C PHE A 11 2.98 6.52 1.54
N SER A 12 3.94 6.01 2.34
CA SER A 12 3.84 6.11 3.80
C SER A 12 3.82 7.57 4.28
N ARG A 13 4.55 8.44 3.58
CA ARG A 13 4.57 9.89 3.83
C ARG A 13 3.22 10.53 3.50
N ASP A 14 2.60 10.14 2.40
CA ASP A 14 1.33 10.69 1.96
C ASP A 14 0.20 10.29 2.92
N VAL A 15 0.22 9.05 3.42
CA VAL A 15 -0.71 8.58 4.46
C VAL A 15 -0.54 9.38 5.75
N GLY A 16 0.70 9.61 6.21
CA GLY A 16 0.96 10.42 7.40
C GLY A 16 0.50 11.87 7.25
N SER A 17 0.79 12.50 6.10
CA SER A 17 0.29 13.85 5.80
C SER A 17 -1.24 13.90 5.79
N MET A 18 -1.89 12.86 5.27
CA MET A 18 -3.34 12.77 5.21
C MET A 18 -3.95 12.56 6.60
N GLU A 19 -3.28 11.82 7.48
CA GLU A 19 -3.69 11.65 8.87
C GLU A 19 -3.75 13.01 9.60
N GLU A 20 -2.72 13.84 9.44
CA GLU A 20 -2.69 15.19 10.01
C GLU A 20 -3.86 16.06 9.50
N GLU A 21 -4.17 15.97 8.20
CA GLU A 21 -5.30 16.68 7.62
C GLU A 21 -6.66 16.18 8.12
N MET A 22 -6.80 14.86 8.31
CA MET A 22 -7.99 14.26 8.93
C MET A 22 -8.18 14.74 10.36
N ILE A 23 -7.11 14.77 11.15
CA ILE A 23 -7.12 15.27 12.53
C ILE A 23 -7.55 16.75 12.53
N TYR A 24 -6.94 17.57 11.66
CA TYR A 24 -7.30 18.98 11.53
C TYR A 24 -8.77 19.18 11.15
N PHE A 25 -9.27 18.44 10.15
CA PHE A 25 -10.66 18.54 9.72
C PHE A 25 -11.67 18.18 10.83
N ARG A 26 -11.34 17.16 11.64
CA ARG A 26 -12.16 16.78 12.81
C ARG A 26 -12.22 17.88 13.87
N MET A 27 -11.21 18.75 13.96
CA MET A 27 -11.20 19.90 14.88
C MET A 27 -11.97 21.12 14.36
N ILE A 28 -12.28 21.20 13.06
CA ILE A 28 -13.04 22.32 12.50
C ILE A 28 -14.48 22.31 13.03
N PRO A 29 -15.03 23.43 13.55
CA PRO A 29 -16.42 23.48 14.00
C PRO A 29 -17.43 23.14 12.88
N LEU A 30 -18.54 22.46 13.22
CA LEU A 30 -19.55 22.05 12.24
C LEU A 30 -20.16 23.22 11.45
N ASN A 31 -20.29 24.37 12.09
CA ASN A 31 -20.83 25.61 11.51
C ASN A 31 -19.78 26.46 10.78
N HIS A 32 -18.54 25.99 10.64
CA HIS A 32 -17.49 26.76 10.00
C HIS A 32 -17.79 26.93 8.50
N PRO A 33 -17.74 28.17 7.97
CA PRO A 33 -18.19 28.47 6.60
C PRO A 33 -17.45 27.68 5.52
N ASN A 34 -16.18 27.34 5.75
CA ASN A 34 -15.37 26.59 4.79
C ASN A 34 -15.41 25.07 4.99
N ARG A 35 -16.10 24.54 6.02
CA ARG A 35 -16.05 23.11 6.36
C ARG A 35 -16.48 22.23 5.20
N ARG A 36 -17.53 22.62 4.47
CA ARG A 36 -18.01 21.87 3.30
C ARG A 36 -16.97 21.82 2.18
N VAL A 37 -16.29 22.93 1.90
CA VAL A 37 -15.25 22.99 0.87
C VAL A 37 -14.05 22.14 1.28
N THR A 38 -13.62 22.25 2.55
CA THR A 38 -12.54 21.41 3.10
C THR A 38 -12.90 19.93 3.02
N LEU A 39 -14.13 19.54 3.37
CA LEU A 39 -14.61 18.16 3.28
C LEU A 39 -14.55 17.63 1.84
N GLN A 40 -15.02 18.40 0.86
CA GLN A 40 -15.00 17.97 -0.54
C GLN A 40 -13.57 17.79 -1.07
N ASN A 41 -12.67 18.73 -0.74
CA ASN A 41 -11.27 18.64 -1.13
C ASN A 41 -10.57 17.45 -0.49
N LEU A 42 -10.81 17.22 0.81
CA LEU A 42 -10.21 16.11 1.55
C LEU A 42 -10.73 14.76 1.04
N ARG A 43 -12.04 14.66 0.77
CA ARG A 43 -12.66 13.47 0.18
C ARG A 43 -12.04 13.12 -1.18
N ARG A 44 -11.84 14.10 -2.06
CA ARG A 44 -11.18 13.87 -3.37
C ARG A 44 -9.77 13.31 -3.18
N ARG A 45 -8.96 13.96 -2.34
CA ARG A 45 -7.56 13.56 -2.12
C ARG A 45 -7.43 12.21 -1.43
N LEU A 46 -8.31 11.89 -0.49
CA LEU A 46 -8.39 10.56 0.13
C LEU A 46 -8.72 9.48 -0.89
N GLN A 47 -9.67 9.74 -1.79
CA GLN A 47 -10.02 8.79 -2.83
C GLN A 47 -8.87 8.56 -3.81
N GLU A 48 -8.16 9.63 -4.20
CA GLU A 48 -6.94 9.54 -5.02
C GLU A 48 -5.85 8.73 -4.32
N LEU A 49 -5.57 9.03 -3.05
CA LEU A 49 -4.61 8.27 -2.25
C LEU A 49 -5.01 6.80 -2.14
N LEU A 50 -6.28 6.51 -1.87
CA LEU A 50 -6.78 5.14 -1.77
C LEU A 50 -6.61 4.35 -3.07
N ASN A 51 -6.87 4.99 -4.21
CA ASN A 51 -6.66 4.36 -5.52
C ASN A 51 -5.18 4.07 -5.74
N ASN A 52 -4.29 5.04 -5.49
CA ASN A 52 -2.85 4.85 -5.62
C ASN A 52 -2.31 3.72 -4.73
N LEU A 53 -2.79 3.63 -3.48
CA LEU A 53 -2.41 2.55 -2.57
C LEU A 53 -2.88 1.18 -3.08
N ARG A 54 -4.08 1.10 -3.66
CA ARG A 54 -4.60 -0.15 -4.26
C ARG A 54 -3.83 -0.57 -5.50
N ASP A 55 -3.47 0.38 -6.35
CA ASP A 55 -2.68 0.12 -7.56
C ASP A 55 -1.28 -0.39 -7.19
N GLU A 56 -0.64 0.22 -6.20
CA GLU A 56 0.64 -0.26 -5.67
C GLU A 56 0.52 -1.66 -5.06
N ASN A 57 -0.58 -1.94 -4.34
CA ASN A 57 -0.81 -3.26 -3.75
C ASN A 57 -0.98 -4.32 -4.84
N ALA A 58 -1.70 -4.00 -5.91
CA ALA A 58 -1.81 -4.88 -7.08
C ALA A 58 -0.46 -5.10 -7.77
N SER A 59 0.42 -4.09 -7.80
CA SER A 59 1.78 -4.24 -8.31
C SER A 59 2.60 -5.23 -7.47
N PHE A 60 2.54 -5.14 -6.13
CA PHE A 60 3.17 -6.12 -5.26
C PHE A 60 2.60 -7.53 -5.44
N GLU A 61 1.27 -7.67 -5.55
CA GLU A 61 0.62 -8.96 -5.81
C GLU A 61 1.10 -9.59 -7.12
N SER A 62 1.17 -8.80 -8.20
CA SER A 62 1.68 -9.26 -9.49
C SER A 62 3.13 -9.74 -9.37
N ARG A 63 3.99 -8.93 -8.76
CA ARG A 63 5.42 -9.25 -8.63
C ARG A 63 5.67 -10.47 -7.76
N ILE A 64 4.95 -10.62 -6.65
CA ILE A 64 5.01 -11.81 -5.80
C ILE A 64 4.60 -13.04 -6.62
N GLY A 65 3.49 -12.95 -7.36
CA GLY A 65 3.01 -14.06 -8.21
C GLY A 65 4.01 -14.46 -9.29
N GLU A 66 4.65 -13.49 -9.95
CA GLU A 66 5.70 -13.75 -10.94
C GLU A 66 6.89 -14.52 -10.34
N LEU A 67 7.37 -14.11 -9.16
CA LEU A 67 8.49 -14.75 -8.47
C LEU A 67 8.14 -16.17 -7.98
N GLU A 68 6.91 -16.37 -7.49
CA GLU A 68 6.43 -17.70 -7.10
C GLU A 68 6.34 -18.64 -8.31
N VAL A 69 5.84 -18.15 -9.45
CA VAL A 69 5.79 -18.90 -10.71
C VAL A 69 7.20 -19.22 -11.21
N GLU A 70 8.12 -18.25 -11.15
CA GLU A 70 9.52 -18.45 -11.53
C GLU A 70 10.19 -19.56 -10.71
N LEU A 71 10.07 -19.54 -9.37
CA LEU A 71 10.58 -20.61 -8.51
C LEU A 71 9.96 -21.96 -8.83
N SER A 72 8.64 -22.00 -9.02
CA SER A 72 7.93 -23.24 -9.36
C SER A 72 8.39 -23.83 -10.70
N THR A 73 8.70 -22.96 -11.67
CA THR A 73 9.18 -23.35 -13.01
C THR A 73 10.59 -23.95 -12.92
N TYR A 74 11.49 -23.33 -12.15
CA TYR A 74 12.83 -23.87 -11.95
C TYR A 74 12.81 -25.21 -11.19
N LEU A 75 11.92 -25.35 -10.21
CA LEU A 75 11.71 -26.61 -9.46
C LEU A 75 11.16 -27.75 -10.32
N ALA A 76 10.20 -27.45 -11.20
CA ALA A 76 9.59 -28.44 -12.08
C ALA A 76 10.52 -28.83 -13.26
N GLY A 77 11.54 -28.03 -13.52
CA GLY A 77 12.52 -28.27 -14.56
C GLY A 77 13.50 -29.40 -14.25
N GLY A 78 14.09 -29.99 -15.30
CA GLY A 78 15.12 -31.01 -15.16
C GLY A 78 16.46 -30.47 -14.60
N GLY A 79 17.50 -31.32 -14.61
CA GLY A 79 18.74 -31.09 -13.84
C GLY A 79 19.42 -29.72 -13.98
N ARG A 80 19.36 -29.05 -15.15
CA ARG A 80 19.93 -27.69 -15.30
C ARG A 80 19.09 -26.62 -14.60
N MET A 81 17.77 -26.75 -14.61
CA MET A 81 16.87 -25.81 -13.92
C MET A 81 16.91 -25.99 -12.40
N LEU A 82 17.11 -27.23 -11.90
CA LEU A 82 17.35 -27.45 -10.47
C LEU A 82 18.63 -26.79 -9.97
N ALA A 83 19.69 -26.75 -10.77
CA ALA A 83 20.92 -26.03 -10.43
C ALA A 83 20.68 -24.50 -10.40
N ILE A 84 19.89 -23.97 -11.33
CA ILE A 84 19.47 -22.56 -11.33
C ILE A 84 18.64 -22.25 -10.08
N TYR A 85 17.65 -23.10 -9.76
CA TYR A 85 16.85 -22.97 -8.54
C TYR A 85 17.73 -22.89 -7.30
N ALA A 86 18.68 -23.82 -7.12
CA ALA A 86 19.55 -23.84 -5.96
C ALA A 86 20.38 -22.56 -5.81
N ASN A 87 20.76 -21.92 -6.92
CA ASN A 87 21.53 -20.68 -6.90
C ASN A 87 20.69 -19.43 -6.61
N PHE A 88 19.44 -19.37 -7.08
CA PHE A 88 18.61 -18.15 -6.97
C PHE A 88 17.55 -18.21 -5.88
N LYS A 89 17.27 -19.39 -5.31
CA LYS A 89 16.20 -19.57 -4.31
C LYS A 89 16.33 -18.60 -3.15
N GLU A 90 17.52 -18.46 -2.55
CA GLU A 90 17.71 -17.59 -1.38
C GLU A 90 17.48 -16.12 -1.70
N GLU A 91 17.90 -15.67 -2.89
CA GLU A 91 17.71 -14.29 -3.36
C GLU A 91 16.23 -14.00 -3.60
N ILE A 92 15.52 -14.90 -4.30
CA ILE A 92 14.09 -14.76 -4.57
C ILE A 92 13.28 -14.85 -3.26
N ASP A 93 13.63 -15.76 -2.34
CA ASP A 93 12.99 -15.85 -1.03
C ASP A 93 13.20 -14.56 -0.22
N ALA A 94 14.37 -13.92 -0.31
CA ALA A 94 14.63 -12.64 0.34
C ALA A 94 13.76 -11.52 -0.27
N GLU A 95 13.66 -11.44 -1.60
CA GLU A 95 12.81 -10.48 -2.30
C GLU A 95 11.32 -10.68 -1.94
N LEU A 96 10.83 -11.93 -1.99
CA LEU A 96 9.46 -12.29 -1.60
C LEU A 96 9.15 -11.87 -0.16
N ASN A 97 10.08 -12.09 0.76
CA ASN A 97 9.90 -11.69 2.16
C ASN A 97 9.79 -10.17 2.33
N VAL A 98 10.57 -9.40 1.57
CA VAL A 98 10.49 -7.94 1.58
C VAL A 98 9.16 -7.48 0.99
N LEU A 99 8.79 -7.97 -0.18
CA LEU A 99 7.56 -7.60 -0.88
C LEU A 99 6.33 -7.90 -0.03
N ARG A 100 6.26 -9.09 0.60
CA ARG A 100 5.14 -9.46 1.49
C ARG A 100 5.02 -8.55 2.71
N ARG A 101 6.15 -8.13 3.32
CA ARG A 101 6.13 -7.18 4.44
C ARG A 101 5.63 -5.80 3.99
N GLN A 102 6.07 -5.34 2.82
CA GLN A 102 5.62 -4.08 2.25
C GLN A 102 4.14 -4.12 1.89
N GLN A 103 3.67 -5.22 1.29
CA GLN A 103 2.26 -5.45 0.99
C GLN A 103 1.39 -5.48 2.25
N GLN A 104 1.86 -6.12 3.32
CA GLN A 104 1.16 -6.12 4.61
C GLN A 104 1.06 -4.70 5.21
N SER A 105 2.16 -3.95 5.17
CA SER A 105 2.18 -2.55 5.60
C SER A 105 1.21 -1.70 4.77
N LEU A 106 1.24 -1.86 3.44
CA LEU A 106 0.37 -1.16 2.51
C LEU A 106 -1.11 -1.52 2.70
N THR A 107 -1.43 -2.78 2.98
CA THR A 107 -2.79 -3.23 3.32
C THR A 107 -3.30 -2.52 4.57
N SER A 108 -2.45 -2.33 5.59
CA SER A 108 -2.80 -1.55 6.77
C SER A 108 -3.13 -0.09 6.38
N SER A 109 -2.30 0.53 5.53
CA SER A 109 -2.55 1.89 5.02
C SER A 109 -3.86 1.99 4.22
N ILE A 110 -4.15 1.01 3.34
CA ILE A 110 -5.41 0.93 2.58
C ILE A 110 -6.61 0.88 3.52
N ASN A 111 -6.54 0.05 4.57
CA ASN A 111 -7.62 -0.08 5.55
C ASN A 111 -7.86 1.22 6.31
N THR A 112 -6.78 1.89 6.73
CA THR A 112 -6.85 3.20 7.39
C THR A 112 -7.50 4.26 6.50
N VAL A 113 -7.02 4.43 5.27
CA VAL A 113 -7.55 5.43 4.33
C VAL A 113 -8.98 5.09 3.91
N SER A 114 -9.31 3.82 3.71
CA SER A 114 -10.70 3.38 3.46
C SER A 114 -11.63 3.74 4.62
N GLY A 115 -11.16 3.61 5.86
CA GLY A 115 -11.89 4.02 7.05
C GLY A 115 -12.20 5.53 7.05
N TRP A 116 -11.23 6.35 6.67
CA TRP A 116 -11.42 7.80 6.53
C TRP A 116 -12.40 8.17 5.41
N CYS A 117 -12.35 7.49 4.26
CA CYS A 117 -13.35 7.66 3.21
C CYS A 117 -14.77 7.35 3.72
N ALA A 118 -14.94 6.25 4.45
CA ALA A 118 -16.23 5.84 4.99
C ALA A 118 -16.77 6.81 6.07
N GLU A 119 -15.90 7.47 6.83
CA GLU A 119 -16.29 8.53 7.77
C GLU A 119 -17.02 9.69 7.07
N PHE A 120 -16.60 10.02 5.85
CA PHE A 120 -17.17 11.11 5.06
C PHE A 120 -18.46 10.75 4.34
N ASP A 121 -18.67 9.48 4.02
CA ASP A 121 -19.96 9.03 3.50
C ASP A 121 -21.07 9.11 4.56
N ARG A 122 -20.73 8.92 5.84
CA ARG A 122 -21.69 9.04 6.95
C ARG A 122 -21.97 10.49 7.35
N THR A 123 -20.96 11.36 7.30
CA THR A 123 -21.11 12.78 7.69
C THR A 123 -21.79 13.64 6.62
N GLY A 124 -21.93 13.15 5.38
CA GLY A 124 -22.69 13.82 4.31
C GLY A 124 -24.22 13.60 4.35
N GLN A 125 -24.74 12.83 5.30
CA GLN A 125 -26.18 12.54 5.46
C GLN A 125 -26.86 13.31 6.60
N ALA A 126 -26.12 14.14 7.35
CA ALA A 126 -26.63 15.00 8.42
C ALA A 126 -26.66 16.47 7.98
#